data_AF-A0AA40ABZ6-F1
#
_entry.id   AF-A0AA40ABZ6-F1
#
_cell.length_a   1.000
_cell.length_b   1.000
_cell.length_c   1.000
_cell.angle_alpha   90.00
_cell.angle_beta   90.00
_cell.angle_gamma   90.00
#
_symmetry.space_group_name_H-M   'P 1'
#
loop_
_entity.id
_entity.type
_entity.pdbx_description
1 polymer ?
#
loop_
_entity_poly.entity_id
_entity_poly.type
_entity_poly.pdbx_seq_one_letter_code
_entity_poly.pdbx_strand_id
1 'polypeptide(L)'
;MRTGRYAPLAALATLASLSLAEDLLFPHMHGLKYAEYDQAVKLGLTAHICKDEDEWYGMTTADFAKYKAIIVPDCLCNTSLSTIKFLDDTKGVWSPAVTGNMVLIGTDPSFHAKYYHLPGALAMMQDSISLVTAGKNGTGMYFSLSCYYQSNAAPMSISALSEIGNFQVRGNLSHPCLNNAHIVAKSNVMTTLSDENASNWNCSVHEVFSEYPRDGSGGFEALAIALNATGLGQRSFADKTSGIPYIIARGATPLGCGNSITEPTYNEECDNGSTNGAPGDLCSSSCKCLYGMITPGVCRSNYCRSEYLATSKFVVERAPVNANIAAKQFDHWLHTIQLFKFPLQLSVWDGTRHPYGNPPWPATEAVWYQRDFTARIRAV
;
A
#
# COMPACT_ATOMS: atom_id res chain seq x y z
N MET A 1 -10.51 -12.43 79.67
CA MET A 1 -9.31 -12.47 78.80
C MET A 1 -9.67 -13.17 77.50
N ARG A 2 -9.35 -12.55 76.37
CA ARG A 2 -9.84 -12.87 75.02
C ARG A 2 -9.29 -14.20 74.49
N THR A 3 -10.17 -14.95 73.83
CA THR A 3 -9.90 -16.09 72.95
C THR A 3 -9.30 -15.59 71.63
N GLY A 4 -8.17 -16.14 71.20
CA GLY A 4 -7.55 -15.88 69.90
C GLY A 4 -7.58 -17.14 69.04
N ARG A 5 -8.53 -17.21 68.09
CA ARG A 5 -8.54 -18.20 67.01
C ARG A 5 -7.69 -17.65 65.86
N TYR A 6 -6.61 -18.34 65.49
CA TYR A 6 -5.91 -18.10 64.23
C TYR A 6 -6.54 -19.01 63.17
N ALA A 7 -7.22 -18.40 62.20
CA ALA A 7 -7.63 -19.07 60.97
C ALA A 7 -6.46 -19.01 59.97
N PRO A 8 -6.12 -20.09 59.26
CA PRO A 8 -5.18 -20.01 58.15
C PRO A 8 -5.94 -19.49 56.93
N LEU A 9 -5.56 -18.30 56.45
CA LEU A 9 -5.91 -17.84 55.12
C LEU A 9 -5.14 -18.68 54.11
N ALA A 10 -5.82 -19.63 53.46
CA ALA A 10 -5.34 -20.27 52.26
C ALA A 10 -5.39 -19.26 51.11
N ALA A 11 -4.22 -18.79 50.66
CA ALA A 11 -4.10 -17.98 49.47
C ALA A 11 -4.29 -18.87 48.23
N LEU A 12 -5.45 -18.78 47.58
CA LEU A 12 -5.68 -19.30 46.24
C LEU A 12 -4.91 -18.40 45.25
N ALA A 13 -3.72 -18.83 44.84
CA ALA A 13 -3.05 -18.28 43.68
C ALA A 13 -3.77 -18.77 42.42
N THR A 14 -4.63 -17.94 41.84
CA THR A 14 -5.13 -18.13 40.48
C THR A 14 -3.96 -17.98 39.51
N LEU A 15 -3.48 -19.11 38.97
CA LEU A 15 -2.65 -19.11 37.77
C LEU A 15 -3.51 -18.61 36.62
N ALA A 16 -3.43 -17.31 36.32
CA ALA A 16 -3.89 -16.82 35.04
C ALA A 16 -3.05 -17.53 33.97
N SER A 17 -3.71 -18.31 33.12
CA SER A 17 -3.09 -18.80 31.88
C SER A 17 -2.70 -17.56 31.08
N LEU A 18 -1.42 -17.22 31.06
CA LEU A 18 -0.87 -16.37 30.02
C LEU A 18 -1.08 -17.13 28.71
N SER A 19 -2.18 -16.88 28.01
CA SER A 19 -2.27 -17.28 26.61
C SER A 19 -1.17 -16.49 25.91
N LEU A 20 -0.09 -17.18 25.55
CA LEU A 20 0.87 -16.59 24.64
C LEU A 20 0.09 -16.24 23.37
N ALA A 21 0.08 -14.96 23.00
CA ALA A 21 -0.50 -14.56 21.74
C ALA A 21 0.27 -15.27 20.62
N GLU A 22 -0.44 -15.91 19.70
CA GLU A 22 0.17 -16.53 18.54
C GLU A 22 0.77 -15.46 17.61
N ASP A 23 1.84 -15.80 16.91
CA ASP A 23 2.54 -14.84 16.06
C ASP A 23 1.72 -14.48 14.81
N LEU A 24 1.07 -15.48 14.21
CA LEU A 24 0.41 -15.35 12.92
C LEU A 24 -1.07 -15.69 13.00
N LEU A 25 -1.88 -14.96 12.22
CA LEU A 25 -3.27 -15.32 11.97
C LEU A 25 -3.42 -15.85 10.54
N PHE A 26 -4.02 -17.04 10.42
CA PHE A 26 -4.45 -17.61 9.16
C PHE A 26 -5.99 -17.64 9.13
N PRO A 27 -6.63 -17.14 8.06
CA PRO A 27 -8.05 -17.28 7.88
C PRO A 27 -8.45 -18.74 7.68
N HIS A 28 -9.73 -19.03 7.94
CA HIS A 28 -10.30 -20.32 7.62
C HIS A 28 -10.52 -20.44 6.11
N MET A 29 -9.60 -21.07 5.40
CA MET A 29 -9.72 -21.28 3.96
C MET A 29 -10.34 -22.64 3.66
N HIS A 30 -11.53 -22.90 4.21
CA HIS A 30 -12.28 -24.16 4.07
C HIS A 30 -11.47 -25.43 4.43
N GLY A 31 -10.62 -25.36 5.45
CA GLY A 31 -9.85 -26.50 5.98
C GLY A 31 -8.63 -26.92 5.15
N LEU A 32 -8.26 -26.14 4.13
CA LEU A 32 -7.06 -26.39 3.34
C LEU A 32 -5.79 -26.06 4.14
N LYS A 33 -4.78 -26.94 4.04
CA LYS A 33 -3.45 -26.77 4.65
C LYS A 33 -2.46 -26.33 3.59
N TYR A 34 -1.73 -25.23 3.83
CA TYR A 34 -0.86 -24.59 2.85
C TYR A 34 0.61 -24.62 3.27
N ALA A 35 1.49 -24.52 2.27
CA ALA A 35 2.93 -24.56 2.50
C ALA A 35 3.44 -23.34 3.29
N GLU A 36 2.70 -22.23 3.29
CA GLU A 36 2.96 -21.05 4.13
C GLU A 36 2.91 -21.38 5.61
N TYR A 37 1.98 -22.24 6.06
CA TYR A 37 1.92 -22.68 7.46
C TYR A 37 3.19 -23.47 7.83
N ASP A 38 3.59 -24.42 6.97
CA ASP A 38 4.81 -25.20 7.20
C ASP A 38 6.06 -24.31 7.20
N GLN A 39 6.10 -23.25 6.37
CA GLN A 39 7.21 -22.29 6.38
C GLN A 39 7.21 -21.43 7.64
N ALA A 40 6.04 -20.98 8.11
CA ALA A 40 5.92 -20.26 9.36
C ALA A 40 6.48 -21.07 10.55
N VAL A 41 6.11 -22.35 10.64
CA VAL A 41 6.63 -23.25 11.69
C VAL A 41 8.15 -23.43 11.57
N LYS A 42 8.70 -23.54 10.36
CA LYS A 42 10.16 -23.61 10.14
C LYS A 42 10.89 -22.34 10.54
N LEU A 43 10.23 -21.19 10.45
CA LEU A 43 10.75 -19.90 10.94
C LEU A 43 10.63 -19.75 12.47
N GLY A 44 10.08 -20.75 13.17
CA GLY A 44 9.89 -20.72 14.61
C GLY A 44 8.71 -19.87 15.06
N LEU A 45 7.76 -19.58 14.16
CA LEU A 45 6.56 -18.80 14.44
C LEU A 45 5.41 -19.71 14.84
N THR A 46 4.61 -19.25 15.80
CA THR A 46 3.33 -19.84 16.16
C THR A 46 2.20 -19.28 15.27
N ALA A 47 1.13 -20.03 15.06
CA ALA A 47 0.06 -19.62 14.16
C ALA A 47 -1.30 -20.06 14.66
N HIS A 48 -2.21 -19.08 14.78
CA HIS A 48 -3.64 -19.32 14.90
C HIS A 48 -4.22 -19.61 13.52
N ILE A 49 -5.04 -20.66 13.41
CA ILE A 49 -5.85 -20.90 12.22
C ILE A 49 -7.30 -20.76 12.66
N CYS A 50 -8.04 -19.83 12.05
CA CYS A 50 -9.47 -19.72 12.31
C CYS A 50 -10.15 -21.08 12.05
N LYS A 51 -10.95 -21.52 13.01
CA LYS A 51 -11.63 -22.82 12.98
C LYS A 51 -12.72 -22.87 11.89
N ASP A 52 -13.31 -21.72 11.60
CA ASP A 52 -14.38 -21.48 10.63
C ASP A 52 -14.37 -19.99 10.21
N GLU A 53 -15.22 -19.63 9.24
CA GLU A 53 -15.39 -18.23 8.83
C GLU A 53 -16.03 -17.39 9.94
N ASP A 54 -16.95 -17.96 10.73
CA ASP A 54 -17.65 -17.26 11.81
C ASP A 54 -16.66 -16.70 12.84
N GLU A 55 -15.58 -17.43 13.14
CA GLU A 55 -14.50 -16.92 13.98
C GLU A 55 -13.90 -15.64 13.39
N TRP A 56 -13.55 -15.62 12.10
CA TRP A 56 -13.01 -14.43 11.44
C TRP A 56 -14.01 -13.27 11.46
N TYR A 57 -15.28 -13.53 11.09
CA TYR A 57 -16.34 -12.51 11.09
C TYR A 57 -16.61 -11.94 12.49
N GLY A 58 -16.36 -12.72 13.54
CA GLY A 58 -16.49 -12.30 14.93
C GLY A 58 -15.32 -11.47 15.48
N MET A 59 -14.19 -11.40 14.77
CA MET A 59 -13.01 -10.68 15.23
C MET A 59 -13.20 -9.16 15.14
N THR A 60 -12.69 -8.44 16.15
CA THR A 60 -12.59 -6.98 16.12
C THR A 60 -11.24 -6.53 15.56
N THR A 61 -11.10 -5.25 15.20
CA THR A 61 -9.80 -4.66 14.84
C THR A 61 -8.73 -4.90 15.91
N ALA A 62 -9.12 -4.85 17.19
CA ALA A 62 -8.21 -5.12 18.30
C ALA A 62 -7.80 -6.60 18.39
N ASP A 63 -8.61 -7.53 17.90
CA ASP A 63 -8.24 -8.94 17.80
C ASP A 63 -7.24 -9.18 16.68
N PHE A 64 -7.44 -8.56 15.51
CA PHE A 64 -6.46 -8.60 14.42
C PHE A 64 -5.11 -7.98 14.83
N ALA A 65 -5.14 -6.88 15.58
CA ALA A 65 -3.94 -6.16 16.04
C ALA A 65 -3.05 -6.95 17.03
N LYS A 66 -3.50 -8.12 17.53
CA LYS A 66 -2.72 -8.97 18.44
C LYS A 66 -1.64 -9.77 17.72
N TYR A 67 -1.79 -10.00 16.42
CA TYR A 67 -0.88 -10.83 15.63
C TYR A 67 0.26 -9.99 15.03
N LYS A 68 1.43 -10.60 14.88
CA LYS A 68 2.55 -10.00 14.12
C LYS A 68 2.17 -9.84 12.65
N ALA A 69 1.47 -10.81 12.07
CA ALA A 69 0.98 -10.72 10.70
C ALA A 69 -0.26 -11.59 10.44
N ILE A 70 -1.05 -11.16 9.45
CA ILE A 70 -2.10 -11.96 8.82
C ILE A 70 -1.51 -12.62 7.57
N ILE A 71 -1.70 -13.93 7.41
CA ILE A 71 -1.19 -14.68 6.26
C ILE A 71 -2.37 -15.20 5.44
N VAL A 72 -2.57 -14.64 4.25
CA VAL A 72 -3.56 -15.11 3.28
C VAL A 72 -2.83 -15.84 2.14
N PRO A 73 -2.77 -17.19 2.19
CA PRO A 73 -2.09 -18.00 1.20
C PRO A 73 -2.94 -18.16 -0.07
N ASP A 74 -2.27 -18.54 -1.16
CA ASP A 74 -2.94 -18.89 -2.41
C ASP A 74 -3.12 -20.41 -2.52
N CYS A 75 -4.37 -20.85 -2.67
CA CYS A 75 -4.78 -22.19 -2.31
C CYS A 75 -4.68 -23.19 -3.48
N LEU A 76 -3.47 -23.53 -3.91
CA LEU A 76 -3.21 -24.58 -4.93
C LEU A 76 -4.05 -24.44 -6.22
N CYS A 77 -4.46 -23.22 -6.56
CA CYS A 77 -5.28 -22.89 -7.73
C CYS A 77 -6.61 -23.64 -7.88
N ASN A 78 -7.27 -23.95 -6.76
CA ASN A 78 -8.66 -24.42 -6.75
C ASN A 78 -9.66 -23.38 -6.22
N THR A 79 -9.30 -22.09 -6.31
CA THR A 79 -10.02 -20.98 -5.67
C THR A 79 -10.69 -20.04 -6.66
N SER A 80 -11.54 -19.18 -6.13
CA SER A 80 -12.06 -18.02 -6.83
C SER A 80 -12.21 -16.84 -5.86
N LEU A 81 -12.62 -15.67 -6.36
CA LEU A 81 -12.93 -14.51 -5.52
C LEU A 81 -13.96 -14.82 -4.41
N SER A 82 -14.82 -15.83 -4.58
CA SER A 82 -15.75 -16.23 -3.52
C SER A 82 -15.03 -16.81 -2.30
N THR A 83 -13.88 -17.45 -2.47
CA THR A 83 -13.10 -18.09 -1.39
C THR A 83 -12.46 -17.07 -0.44
N ILE A 84 -12.25 -15.84 -0.91
CA ILE A 84 -11.72 -14.74 -0.10
C ILE A 84 -12.76 -13.66 0.18
N LYS A 85 -14.05 -13.97 -0.03
CA LYS A 85 -15.14 -13.01 0.14
C LYS A 85 -15.20 -12.44 1.56
N PHE A 86 -14.86 -13.25 2.56
CA PHE A 86 -14.79 -12.80 3.96
C PHE A 86 -13.81 -11.63 4.15
N LEU A 87 -12.70 -11.57 3.39
CA LEU A 87 -11.77 -10.44 3.44
C LEU A 87 -12.43 -9.16 2.94
N ASP A 88 -13.19 -9.23 1.85
CA ASP A 88 -13.90 -8.07 1.30
C ASP A 88 -15.05 -7.62 2.22
N ASP A 89 -15.80 -8.56 2.77
CA ASP A 89 -16.93 -8.26 3.66
C ASP A 89 -16.49 -7.61 4.99
N THR A 90 -15.28 -7.93 5.46
CA THR A 90 -14.78 -7.50 6.77
C THR A 90 -13.62 -6.52 6.70
N LYS A 91 -13.27 -6.00 5.51
CA LYS A 91 -12.12 -5.08 5.31
C LYS A 91 -12.14 -3.84 6.18
N GLY A 92 -13.31 -3.30 6.51
CA GLY A 92 -13.45 -2.18 7.45
C GLY A 92 -13.02 -2.52 8.88
N VAL A 93 -12.89 -3.80 9.22
CA VAL A 93 -12.53 -4.31 10.55
C VAL A 93 -11.07 -4.73 10.61
N TRP A 94 -10.60 -5.56 9.67
CA TRP A 94 -9.21 -6.06 9.71
C TRP A 94 -8.19 -5.07 9.14
N SER A 95 -8.53 -4.29 8.11
CA SER A 95 -7.55 -3.40 7.45
C SER A 95 -6.95 -2.35 8.38
N PRO A 96 -7.70 -1.72 9.32
CA PRO A 96 -7.12 -0.76 10.25
C PRO A 96 -6.07 -1.34 11.21
N ALA A 97 -6.06 -2.67 11.43
CA ALA A 97 -5.02 -3.32 12.22
C ALA A 97 -3.70 -3.50 11.43
N VAL A 98 -3.78 -3.51 10.09
CA VAL A 98 -2.65 -3.80 9.20
C VAL A 98 -1.84 -2.53 8.93
N THR A 99 -1.04 -2.11 9.91
CA THR A 99 -0.16 -0.94 9.83
C THR A 99 1.33 -1.30 9.68
N GLY A 100 1.68 -2.59 9.80
CA GLY A 100 3.05 -3.11 9.69
C GLY A 100 3.52 -3.33 8.25
N ASN A 101 4.55 -4.15 8.03
CA ASN A 101 5.00 -4.47 6.67
C ASN A 101 3.94 -5.31 5.93
N MET A 102 3.82 -5.11 4.62
CA MET A 102 2.91 -5.90 3.79
C MET A 102 3.63 -6.42 2.56
N VAL A 103 3.26 -7.62 2.10
CA VAL A 103 3.74 -8.20 0.83
C VAL A 103 2.55 -8.78 0.09
N LEU A 104 2.37 -8.36 -1.18
CA LEU A 104 1.36 -8.88 -2.09
C LEU A 104 2.06 -9.60 -3.24
N ILE A 105 1.63 -10.83 -3.55
CA ILE A 105 2.36 -11.76 -4.43
C ILE A 105 1.46 -12.21 -5.59
N GLY A 106 1.90 -12.00 -6.82
CA GLY A 106 1.22 -12.36 -8.07
C GLY A 106 1.63 -13.71 -8.67
N THR A 107 1.98 -14.68 -7.82
CA THR A 107 2.26 -16.09 -8.18
C THR A 107 1.71 -17.00 -7.07
N ASP A 108 1.73 -18.31 -7.25
CA ASP A 108 1.16 -19.34 -6.36
C ASP A 108 2.27 -20.18 -5.69
N PRO A 109 3.08 -19.60 -4.78
CA PRO A 109 4.24 -20.28 -4.21
C PRO A 109 3.86 -21.58 -3.48
N SER A 110 2.66 -21.66 -2.90
CA SER A 110 2.14 -22.87 -2.29
C SER A 110 2.03 -24.05 -3.28
N PHE A 111 1.56 -23.78 -4.51
CA PHE A 111 1.43 -24.79 -5.57
C PHE A 111 2.80 -25.26 -6.06
N HIS A 112 3.70 -24.31 -6.35
CA HIS A 112 5.06 -24.60 -6.80
C HIS A 112 5.90 -25.33 -5.74
N ALA A 113 5.73 -24.99 -4.47
CA ALA A 113 6.40 -25.68 -3.37
C ALA A 113 5.86 -27.12 -3.20
N LYS A 114 4.54 -27.30 -3.27
CA LYS A 114 3.90 -28.60 -2.99
C LYS A 114 4.08 -29.61 -4.10
N TYR A 115 3.87 -29.22 -5.36
CA TYR A 115 3.82 -30.17 -6.48
C TYR A 115 5.12 -30.28 -7.26
N TYR A 116 5.92 -29.20 -7.27
CA TYR A 116 7.18 -29.16 -8.01
C TYR A 116 8.41 -29.06 -7.10
N HIS A 117 8.19 -28.90 -5.79
CA HIS A 117 9.27 -28.81 -4.79
C HIS A 117 10.31 -27.74 -5.12
N LEU A 118 9.87 -26.63 -5.72
CA LEU A 118 10.78 -25.57 -6.16
C LEU A 118 11.37 -24.84 -4.95
N PRO A 119 12.71 -24.82 -4.78
CA PRO A 119 13.35 -24.12 -3.66
C PRO A 119 13.01 -22.63 -3.62
N GLY A 120 12.85 -22.01 -4.79
CA GLY A 120 12.46 -20.61 -4.89
C GLY A 120 11.08 -20.29 -4.31
N ALA A 121 10.12 -21.21 -4.43
CA ALA A 121 8.79 -21.01 -3.86
C ALA A 121 8.85 -21.04 -2.32
N LEU A 122 9.69 -21.92 -1.76
CA LEU A 122 9.98 -21.96 -0.33
C LEU A 122 10.68 -20.68 0.14
N ALA A 123 11.71 -20.24 -0.58
CA ALA A 123 12.43 -19.01 -0.31
C ALA A 123 11.50 -17.79 -0.33
N MET A 124 10.63 -17.70 -1.34
CA MET A 124 9.65 -16.61 -1.47
C MET A 124 8.70 -16.56 -0.28
N MET A 125 8.15 -17.70 0.17
CA MET A 125 7.32 -17.76 1.37
C MET A 125 8.10 -17.36 2.63
N GLN A 126 9.29 -17.91 2.84
CA GLN A 126 10.09 -17.67 4.04
C GLN A 126 10.51 -16.20 4.17
N ASP A 127 11.04 -15.62 3.10
CA ASP A 127 11.49 -14.23 3.08
C ASP A 127 10.31 -13.27 3.23
N SER A 128 9.17 -13.56 2.57
CA SER A 128 7.98 -12.70 2.67
C SER A 128 7.32 -12.79 4.06
N ILE A 129 7.23 -13.98 4.67
CA ILE A 129 6.75 -14.14 6.07
C ILE A 129 7.68 -13.41 7.04
N SER A 130 9.00 -13.52 6.84
CA SER A 130 9.99 -12.80 7.65
C SER A 130 9.83 -11.29 7.53
N LEU A 131 9.58 -10.78 6.31
CA LEU A 131 9.37 -9.35 6.07
C LEU A 131 8.11 -8.83 6.80
N VAL A 132 6.97 -9.51 6.68
CA VAL A 132 5.71 -9.05 7.27
C VAL A 132 5.70 -9.15 8.80
N THR A 133 6.50 -10.05 9.38
CA THR A 133 6.62 -10.22 10.84
C THR A 133 7.71 -9.34 11.48
N ALA A 134 8.64 -8.80 10.70
CA ALA A 134 9.69 -7.89 11.18
C ALA A 134 9.19 -6.46 11.45
N GLY A 135 7.96 -6.11 11.03
CA GLY A 135 7.38 -4.79 11.21
C GLY A 135 7.20 -4.43 12.69
N LYS A 136 7.72 -3.27 13.12
CA LYS A 136 7.65 -2.83 14.53
C LYS A 136 6.37 -2.09 14.91
N ASN A 137 5.55 -1.69 13.93
CA ASN A 137 4.45 -0.74 14.11
C ASN A 137 3.07 -1.33 13.74
N GLY A 138 2.75 -2.50 14.29
CA GLY A 138 1.45 -3.15 14.13
C GLY A 138 1.49 -4.36 13.19
N THR A 139 0.31 -4.92 12.92
CA THR A 139 0.16 -6.18 12.20
C THR A 139 0.59 -6.04 10.75
N GLY A 140 1.43 -6.95 10.28
CA GLY A 140 1.79 -7.08 8.87
C GLY A 140 0.79 -7.94 8.08
N MET A 141 0.99 -8.03 6.77
CA MET A 141 0.16 -8.91 5.93
C MET A 141 0.93 -9.53 4.78
N TYR A 142 0.85 -10.85 4.66
CA TYR A 142 1.19 -11.60 3.47
C TYR A 142 -0.10 -11.91 2.72
N PHE A 143 -0.16 -11.61 1.42
CA PHE A 143 -1.29 -12.00 0.59
C PHE A 143 -0.82 -12.48 -0.77
N SER A 144 -0.96 -13.78 -1.01
CA SER A 144 -0.75 -14.37 -2.33
C SER A 144 -2.05 -14.34 -3.13
N LEU A 145 -2.04 -13.66 -4.27
CA LEU A 145 -3.22 -13.25 -5.03
C LEU A 145 -3.51 -14.14 -6.25
N SER A 146 -2.47 -14.68 -6.86
CA SER A 146 -2.46 -15.35 -8.17
C SER A 146 -3.73 -16.12 -8.53
N CYS A 147 -4.09 -17.20 -7.83
CA CYS A 147 -5.18 -18.04 -8.32
C CYS A 147 -6.55 -17.36 -8.23
N TYR A 148 -6.67 -16.24 -7.51
CA TYR A 148 -7.89 -15.42 -7.48
C TYR A 148 -8.04 -14.50 -8.70
N TYR A 149 -6.94 -14.01 -9.29
CA TYR A 149 -6.95 -12.97 -10.32
C TYR A 149 -6.20 -13.33 -11.64
N GLN A 150 -5.43 -14.41 -11.68
CA GLN A 150 -4.56 -14.78 -12.82
C GLN A 150 -5.29 -14.98 -14.15
N SER A 151 -6.60 -15.24 -14.13
CA SER A 151 -7.38 -15.47 -15.36
C SER A 151 -7.89 -14.16 -15.98
N ASN A 152 -7.72 -13.01 -15.31
CA ASN A 152 -8.27 -11.72 -15.74
C ASN A 152 -7.26 -10.94 -16.59
N ALA A 153 -7.48 -10.90 -17.91
CA ALA A 153 -6.61 -10.15 -18.82
C ALA A 153 -6.72 -8.62 -18.65
N ALA A 154 -7.91 -8.13 -18.33
CA ALA A 154 -8.14 -6.71 -18.06
C ALA A 154 -7.75 -6.37 -16.62
N PRO A 155 -7.22 -5.15 -16.35
CA PRO A 155 -6.97 -4.70 -14.99
C PRO A 155 -8.22 -4.82 -14.11
N MET A 156 -8.05 -5.47 -12.97
CA MET A 156 -9.10 -5.70 -11.98
C MET A 156 -8.67 -5.15 -10.63
N SER A 157 -9.58 -4.43 -9.96
CA SER A 157 -9.37 -3.94 -8.60
C SER A 157 -9.41 -5.07 -7.57
N ILE A 158 -8.56 -4.98 -6.55
CA ILE A 158 -8.57 -5.91 -5.41
C ILE A 158 -9.48 -5.32 -4.32
N SER A 159 -10.79 -5.62 -4.38
CA SER A 159 -11.79 -5.04 -3.48
C SER A 159 -11.47 -5.21 -1.99
N ALA A 160 -10.91 -6.36 -1.61
CA ALA A 160 -10.50 -6.65 -0.23
C ALA A 160 -9.49 -5.64 0.32
N LEU A 161 -8.66 -5.02 -0.53
CA LEU A 161 -7.62 -4.08 -0.12
C LEU A 161 -8.06 -2.61 -0.19
N SER A 162 -9.33 -2.32 -0.49
CA SER A 162 -9.77 -0.94 -0.79
C SER A 162 -9.64 0.04 0.37
N GLU A 163 -9.62 -0.44 1.63
CA GLU A 163 -9.38 0.39 2.82
C GLU A 163 -7.89 0.72 3.02
N ILE A 164 -6.99 -0.04 2.38
CA ILE A 164 -5.54 0.16 2.43
C ILE A 164 -5.09 1.03 1.25
N GLY A 165 -5.71 0.86 0.09
CA GLY A 165 -5.47 1.69 -1.07
C GLY A 165 -6.05 1.12 -2.36
N ASN A 166 -5.79 1.80 -3.47
CA ASN A 166 -6.20 1.33 -4.78
C ASN A 166 -5.15 0.42 -5.38
N PHE A 167 -5.49 -0.85 -5.55
CA PHE A 167 -4.66 -1.87 -6.19
C PHE A 167 -5.37 -2.41 -7.42
N GLN A 168 -4.63 -2.57 -8.51
CA GLN A 168 -5.11 -3.26 -9.70
C GLN A 168 -4.11 -4.30 -10.15
N VAL A 169 -4.60 -5.51 -10.44
CA VAL A 169 -3.81 -6.61 -11.00
C VAL A 169 -4.39 -7.05 -12.34
N ARG A 170 -3.57 -7.71 -13.14
CA ARG A 170 -3.99 -8.40 -14.36
C ARG A 170 -3.16 -9.66 -14.55
N GLY A 171 -3.82 -10.73 -14.96
CA GLY A 171 -3.22 -12.00 -15.35
C GLY A 171 -3.28 -12.21 -16.86
N ASN A 172 -3.42 -13.48 -17.26
CA ASN A 172 -3.40 -13.93 -18.66
C ASN A 172 -2.22 -13.33 -19.45
N LEU A 173 -1.05 -13.33 -18.81
CA LEU A 173 0.15 -12.64 -19.25
C LEU A 173 0.88 -13.46 -20.30
N SER A 174 0.44 -13.39 -21.57
CA SER A 174 1.06 -14.03 -22.74
C SER A 174 1.38 -15.53 -22.62
N HIS A 175 0.81 -16.36 -23.48
CA HIS A 175 1.00 -17.81 -23.44
C HIS A 175 2.45 -18.23 -23.83
N PRO A 176 3.11 -19.17 -23.11
CA PRO A 176 2.57 -19.99 -22.02
C PRO A 176 2.49 -19.30 -20.66
N CYS A 177 3.44 -18.42 -20.31
CA CYS A 177 3.39 -17.42 -19.22
C CYS A 177 4.78 -16.80 -19.02
N LEU A 178 4.88 -15.75 -18.20
CA LEU A 178 6.14 -15.08 -17.88
C LEU A 178 6.95 -15.91 -16.85
N ASN A 179 8.25 -16.06 -17.12
CA ASN A 179 9.14 -16.95 -16.35
C ASN A 179 10.44 -16.28 -15.88
N ASN A 180 10.67 -15.02 -16.24
CA ASN A 180 11.88 -14.30 -15.91
C ASN A 180 11.55 -13.28 -14.81
N ALA A 181 11.97 -13.57 -13.59
CA ALA A 181 11.80 -12.71 -12.44
C ALA A 181 13.09 -11.94 -12.15
N HIS A 182 12.94 -10.73 -11.64
CA HIS A 182 14.08 -9.93 -11.19
C HIS A 182 13.73 -9.17 -9.91
N ILE A 183 14.60 -9.28 -8.91
CA ILE A 183 14.45 -8.65 -7.59
C ILE A 183 14.99 -7.22 -7.64
N VAL A 184 14.12 -6.23 -7.41
CA VAL A 184 14.42 -4.79 -7.54
C VAL A 184 14.31 -4.01 -6.23
N ALA A 185 13.99 -4.70 -5.14
CA ALA A 185 14.10 -4.20 -3.77
C ALA A 185 14.54 -5.31 -2.82
N LYS A 186 15.02 -4.93 -1.63
CA LYS A 186 15.54 -5.86 -0.62
C LYS A 186 15.04 -5.50 0.77
N SER A 187 15.20 -6.44 1.70
CA SER A 187 15.12 -6.19 3.13
C SER A 187 16.20 -7.01 3.82
N ASN A 188 16.69 -6.57 4.98
CA ASN A 188 17.72 -7.28 5.73
C ASN A 188 17.27 -8.67 6.22
N VAL A 189 15.96 -8.92 6.29
CA VAL A 189 15.38 -10.22 6.65
C VAL A 189 15.09 -11.12 5.43
N MET A 190 15.23 -10.60 4.21
CA MET A 190 15.07 -11.37 2.98
C MET A 190 16.43 -11.80 2.46
N THR A 191 16.79 -13.06 2.69
CA THR A 191 18.15 -13.55 2.45
C THR A 191 18.22 -14.76 1.52
N THR A 192 17.07 -15.34 1.18
CA THR A 192 17.02 -16.61 0.44
C THR A 192 16.45 -16.47 -0.96
N LEU A 193 15.57 -15.49 -1.20
CA LEU A 193 15.01 -15.21 -2.52
C LEU A 193 16.05 -14.52 -3.42
N SER A 194 16.15 -14.98 -4.67
CA SER A 194 17.06 -14.46 -5.69
C SER A 194 16.42 -14.51 -7.06
N ASP A 195 16.97 -13.79 -8.04
CA ASP A 195 16.52 -13.85 -9.43
C ASP A 195 16.52 -15.28 -9.98
N GLU A 196 17.59 -16.04 -9.70
CA GLU A 196 17.76 -17.40 -10.19
C GLU A 196 16.65 -18.31 -9.66
N ASN A 197 16.41 -18.29 -8.34
CA ASN A 197 15.43 -19.17 -7.75
C ASN A 197 13.99 -18.67 -7.89
N ALA A 198 13.75 -17.39 -8.16
CA ALA A 198 12.41 -16.86 -8.47
C ALA A 198 11.99 -17.12 -9.93
N SER A 199 12.93 -17.46 -10.81
CA SER A 199 12.71 -17.66 -12.24
C SER A 199 12.56 -19.13 -12.65
N ASN A 200 12.10 -19.35 -13.88
CA ASN A 200 12.03 -20.65 -14.55
C ASN A 200 11.15 -21.70 -13.84
N TRP A 201 10.04 -21.28 -13.23
CA TRP A 201 9.10 -22.21 -12.57
C TRP A 201 8.16 -22.91 -13.56
N ASN A 202 8.38 -22.69 -14.86
CA ASN A 202 7.42 -22.96 -15.94
C ASN A 202 6.12 -22.15 -15.81
N CYS A 203 6.07 -21.19 -14.87
CA CYS A 203 5.12 -20.09 -14.76
C CYS A 203 5.46 -19.16 -13.57
N SER A 204 6.66 -18.58 -13.52
CA SER A 204 7.08 -17.81 -12.33
C SER A 204 6.19 -16.59 -12.01
N VAL A 205 5.48 -16.04 -13.00
CA VAL A 205 4.59 -14.89 -12.82
C VAL A 205 3.22 -15.16 -13.43
N HIS A 206 2.19 -15.16 -12.60
CA HIS A 206 0.81 -15.44 -13.00
C HIS A 206 0.01 -14.17 -13.25
N GLU A 207 0.30 -13.14 -12.46
CA GLU A 207 -0.30 -11.82 -12.58
C GLU A 207 0.68 -10.72 -12.20
N VAL A 208 0.39 -9.51 -12.64
CA VAL A 208 1.22 -8.33 -12.41
C VAL A 208 0.36 -7.17 -11.92
N PHE A 209 0.97 -6.30 -11.11
CA PHE A 209 0.36 -5.09 -10.62
C PHE A 209 0.37 -4.01 -11.70
N SER A 210 -0.83 -3.55 -12.07
CA SER A 210 -1.03 -2.45 -13.01
C SER A 210 -1.07 -1.10 -12.29
N GLU A 211 -1.55 -1.06 -11.05
CA GLU A 211 -1.62 0.14 -10.20
C GLU A 211 -1.52 -0.27 -8.72
N TYR A 212 -0.86 0.55 -7.90
CA TYR A 212 -0.76 0.36 -6.45
C TYR A 212 -0.29 1.66 -5.75
N PRO A 213 -0.62 1.87 -4.46
CA PRO A 213 -0.18 3.04 -3.71
C PRO A 213 1.34 3.03 -3.55
N ARG A 214 2.00 4.11 -3.93
CA ARG A 214 3.47 4.21 -3.96
C ARG A 214 4.03 5.27 -3.02
N ASP A 215 3.21 6.23 -2.64
CA ASP A 215 3.65 7.43 -1.94
C ASP A 215 3.44 7.30 -0.42
N GLY A 216 4.26 8.02 0.33
CA GLY A 216 4.27 8.10 1.78
C GLY A 216 4.72 6.82 2.47
N SER A 217 4.67 6.84 3.81
CA SER A 217 5.01 5.69 4.67
C SER A 217 4.08 4.48 4.50
N GLY A 218 2.90 4.68 3.90
CA GLY A 218 1.99 3.60 3.52
C GLY A 218 2.24 3.03 2.11
N GLY A 219 3.14 3.66 1.34
CA GLY A 219 3.45 3.29 -0.04
C GLY A 219 4.15 1.94 -0.16
N PHE A 220 3.90 1.26 -1.27
CA PHE A 220 4.51 -0.01 -1.63
C PHE A 220 5.65 0.22 -2.62
N GLU A 221 6.65 -0.64 -2.51
CA GLU A 221 7.72 -0.79 -3.49
C GLU A 221 7.53 -2.03 -4.33
N ALA A 222 8.03 -2.00 -5.57
CA ALA A 222 8.22 -3.23 -6.31
C ALA A 222 9.33 -4.04 -5.62
N LEU A 223 9.02 -5.27 -5.22
CA LEU A 223 10.00 -6.19 -4.67
C LEU A 223 10.60 -7.05 -5.78
N ALA A 224 9.74 -7.55 -6.65
CA ALA A 224 10.12 -8.35 -7.81
C ALA A 224 9.28 -7.98 -9.03
N ILE A 225 9.91 -8.01 -10.21
CA ILE A 225 9.30 -7.68 -11.50
C ILE A 225 9.34 -8.88 -12.43
N ALA A 226 8.34 -8.97 -13.30
CA ALA A 226 8.44 -9.76 -14.52
C ALA A 226 9.37 -9.02 -15.47
N LEU A 227 10.62 -9.48 -15.57
CA LEU A 227 11.70 -8.79 -16.28
C LEU A 227 11.37 -8.68 -17.77
N ASN A 228 11.56 -7.49 -18.33
CA ASN A 228 11.25 -7.10 -19.72
C ASN A 228 9.77 -7.25 -20.12
N ALA A 229 8.87 -7.50 -19.18
CA ALA A 229 7.43 -7.47 -19.46
C ALA A 229 6.99 -6.05 -19.81
N THR A 230 6.07 -5.93 -20.77
CA THR A 230 5.60 -4.64 -21.29
C THR A 230 4.10 -4.42 -21.07
N GLY A 231 3.67 -3.17 -21.16
CA GLY A 231 2.27 -2.76 -21.04
C GLY A 231 1.96 -2.09 -19.71
N LEU A 232 0.68 -2.14 -19.29
CA LEU A 232 0.22 -1.48 -18.07
C LEU A 232 0.99 -1.96 -16.83
N GLY A 233 1.44 -1.01 -16.02
CA GLY A 233 2.28 -1.25 -14.84
C GLY A 233 3.79 -1.31 -15.12
N GLN A 234 4.24 -1.21 -16.38
CA GLN A 234 5.67 -1.26 -16.71
C GLN A 234 6.44 -0.08 -16.12
N ARG A 235 7.60 -0.35 -15.52
CA ARG A 235 8.49 0.64 -14.90
C ARG A 235 9.96 0.34 -15.18
N SER A 236 10.83 1.30 -14.88
CA SER A 236 12.29 1.15 -14.85
C SER A 236 12.79 1.28 -13.42
N PHE A 237 13.91 0.61 -13.10
CA PHE A 237 14.47 0.50 -11.76
C PHE A 237 15.93 0.95 -11.72
N ALA A 238 16.46 1.18 -10.51
CA ALA A 238 17.78 1.80 -10.28
C ALA A 238 18.96 0.98 -10.87
N ASP A 239 18.81 -0.33 -10.97
CA ASP A 239 19.75 -1.24 -11.62
C ASP A 239 19.69 -1.22 -13.16
N LYS A 240 18.89 -0.31 -13.74
CA LYS A 240 18.64 -0.12 -15.17
C LYS A 240 17.81 -1.22 -15.81
N THR A 241 17.18 -2.09 -15.03
CA THR A 241 16.21 -3.05 -15.54
C THR A 241 14.84 -2.41 -15.74
N SER A 242 14.00 -3.08 -16.53
CA SER A 242 12.60 -2.69 -16.73
C SER A 242 11.71 -3.92 -16.76
N GLY A 243 10.48 -3.76 -16.28
CA GLY A 243 9.49 -4.81 -16.26
C GLY A 243 8.25 -4.36 -15.50
N ILE A 244 7.36 -5.30 -15.18
CA ILE A 244 6.13 -5.01 -14.46
C ILE A 244 6.19 -5.70 -13.09
N PRO A 245 5.93 -5.00 -11.97
CA PRO A 245 5.92 -5.62 -10.65
C PRO A 245 4.92 -6.78 -10.57
N TYR A 246 5.34 -7.90 -10.03
CA TYR A 246 4.45 -9.01 -9.65
C TYR A 246 4.55 -9.36 -8.17
N ILE A 247 5.53 -8.80 -7.46
CA ILE A 247 5.55 -8.77 -6.01
C ILE A 247 5.76 -7.32 -5.59
N ILE A 248 4.87 -6.81 -4.75
CA ILE A 248 5.03 -5.48 -4.15
C ILE A 248 5.04 -5.59 -2.64
N ALA A 249 5.77 -4.69 -1.98
CA ALA A 249 5.94 -4.72 -0.55
C ALA A 249 5.99 -3.33 0.09
N ARG A 250 5.27 -3.16 1.20
CA ARG A 250 5.43 -2.03 2.12
C ARG A 250 6.54 -2.38 3.11
N GLY A 251 7.55 -1.52 3.21
CA GLY A 251 8.72 -1.71 4.07
C GLY A 251 9.92 -2.39 3.41
N ALA A 252 9.84 -2.73 2.12
CA ALA A 252 11.01 -3.11 1.33
C ALA A 252 11.83 -1.88 0.90
N THR A 253 13.14 -2.05 0.76
CA THR A 253 14.09 -1.00 0.40
C THR A 253 14.45 -1.13 -1.08
N PRO A 254 14.08 -0.16 -1.95
CA PRO A 254 14.41 -0.24 -3.37
C PRO A 254 15.92 -0.16 -3.58
N LEU A 255 16.47 -0.76 -4.65
CA LEU A 255 17.92 -0.87 -4.85
C LEU A 255 18.67 0.47 -4.98
N GLY A 256 17.99 1.57 -5.33
CA GLY A 256 18.56 2.91 -5.36
C GLY A 256 18.77 3.53 -3.98
N CYS A 257 17.97 3.09 -3.00
CA CYS A 257 17.86 3.74 -1.71
C CYS A 257 19.14 3.60 -0.86
N GLY A 258 19.58 4.72 -0.29
CA GLY A 258 20.75 4.78 0.59
C GLY A 258 22.02 5.27 -0.09
N ASN A 259 21.94 5.77 -1.32
CA ASN A 259 23.05 6.32 -2.09
C ASN A 259 23.23 7.85 -1.90
N SER A 260 22.37 8.48 -1.08
CA SER A 260 22.33 9.94 -0.82
C SER A 260 21.88 10.78 -2.01
N ILE A 261 21.23 10.18 -2.99
CA ILE A 261 20.64 10.82 -4.16
C ILE A 261 19.18 10.44 -4.18
N THR A 262 18.27 11.41 -4.02
CA THR A 262 16.86 11.11 -4.18
C THR A 262 16.52 10.93 -5.65
N GLU A 263 16.02 9.76 -6.02
CA GLU A 263 15.67 9.38 -7.38
C GLU A 263 14.15 9.12 -7.53
N PRO A 264 13.30 10.15 -7.73
CA PRO A 264 11.85 10.01 -7.77
C PRO A 264 11.36 9.04 -8.86
N THR A 265 12.11 8.90 -9.94
CA THR A 265 11.82 7.94 -11.01
C THR A 265 11.78 6.49 -10.49
N TYR A 266 12.58 6.19 -9.46
CA TYR A 266 12.65 4.89 -8.79
C TYR A 266 11.84 4.82 -7.50
N ASN A 267 10.86 5.72 -7.33
CA ASN A 267 9.92 5.75 -6.22
C ASN A 267 10.49 6.27 -4.88
N GLU A 268 11.64 6.93 -4.90
CA GLU A 268 12.20 7.54 -3.69
C GLU A 268 11.59 8.92 -3.42
N GLU A 269 11.23 9.16 -2.16
CA GLU A 269 10.77 10.47 -1.70
C GLU A 269 11.88 11.26 -1.00
N CYS A 270 12.86 10.54 -0.46
CA CYS A 270 14.02 11.03 0.26
C CYS A 270 15.16 10.02 0.15
N ASP A 271 16.40 10.47 0.33
CA ASP A 271 17.53 9.58 0.55
C ASP A 271 18.63 10.31 1.33
N ASN A 272 18.73 10.03 2.63
CA ASN A 272 19.76 10.55 3.52
C ASN A 272 20.97 9.62 3.62
N GLY A 273 21.09 8.64 2.72
CA GLY A 273 22.16 7.66 2.72
C GLY A 273 22.05 6.66 3.86
N SER A 274 23.18 6.40 4.52
CA SER A 274 23.27 5.43 5.63
C SER A 274 22.42 5.79 6.87
N THR A 275 21.87 7.01 6.95
CA THR A 275 21.02 7.42 8.07
C THR A 275 19.56 7.08 7.86
N ASN A 276 19.14 6.63 6.67
CA ASN A 276 17.76 6.26 6.37
C ASN A 276 17.19 5.32 7.44
N GLY A 277 16.03 5.68 8.00
CA GLY A 277 15.37 4.92 9.06
C GLY A 277 16.02 5.00 10.44
N ALA A 278 17.06 5.82 10.63
CA ALA A 278 17.63 6.06 11.94
C ALA A 278 16.62 6.80 12.85
N PRO A 279 16.68 6.63 14.19
CA PRO A 279 15.81 7.34 15.11
C PRO A 279 15.84 8.86 14.89
N GLY A 280 14.68 9.46 14.63
CA GLY A 280 14.53 10.89 14.36
C GLY A 280 14.73 11.30 12.90
N ASP A 281 15.16 10.39 12.03
CA ASP A 281 15.15 10.63 10.58
C ASP A 281 13.70 10.67 10.06
N LEU A 282 13.41 11.65 9.21
CA LEU A 282 12.12 11.77 8.52
C LEU A 282 12.05 10.87 7.29
N CYS A 283 13.20 10.35 6.84
CA CYS A 283 13.32 9.36 5.79
C CYS A 283 13.31 7.95 6.39
N SER A 284 12.40 7.10 5.90
CA SER A 284 12.34 5.69 6.28
C SER A 284 13.54 4.93 5.71
N SER A 285 13.79 3.71 6.22
CA SER A 285 14.77 2.79 5.62
C SER A 285 14.44 2.40 4.17
N SER A 286 13.21 2.65 3.72
CA SER A 286 12.72 2.41 2.36
C SER A 286 12.65 3.68 1.51
N CYS A 287 13.36 4.75 1.89
CA CYS A 287 13.37 6.03 1.16
C CYS A 287 11.99 6.69 1.00
N LYS A 288 11.12 6.51 2.00
CA LYS A 288 9.81 7.16 2.10
C LYS A 288 9.80 8.24 3.17
N CYS A 289 9.10 9.32 2.91
CA CYS A 289 8.89 10.35 3.91
C CYS A 289 7.81 9.91 4.90
N LEU A 290 8.18 9.81 6.18
CA LEU A 290 7.30 9.28 7.24
C LEU A 290 5.98 10.04 7.37
N TYR A 291 6.02 11.36 7.14
CA TYR A 291 4.87 12.27 7.25
C TYR A 291 4.52 12.93 5.90
N GLY A 292 4.91 12.27 4.80
CA GLY A 292 4.76 12.77 3.44
C GLY A 292 5.85 13.75 3.02
N MET A 293 5.95 13.99 1.72
CA MET A 293 6.96 14.86 1.12
C MET A 293 6.45 16.30 0.93
N ILE A 294 7.36 17.27 0.93
CA ILE A 294 7.11 18.65 0.47
C ILE A 294 7.52 18.74 -1.01
N THR A 295 8.73 18.29 -1.29
CA THR A 295 9.33 18.14 -2.63
C THR A 295 10.23 16.91 -2.61
N PRO A 296 10.63 16.36 -3.77
CA PRO A 296 11.66 15.32 -3.80
C PRO A 296 12.88 15.65 -2.94
N GLY A 297 13.26 14.73 -2.06
CA GLY A 297 14.40 14.89 -1.13
C GLY A 297 14.08 15.65 0.15
N VAL A 298 12.85 16.19 0.31
CA VAL A 298 12.46 17.00 1.46
C VAL A 298 11.18 16.46 2.09
N CYS A 299 11.35 15.76 3.22
CA CYS A 299 10.25 15.23 4.00
C CYS A 299 9.59 16.28 4.91
N ARG A 300 8.29 16.14 5.11
CA ARG A 300 7.55 16.88 6.14
C ARG A 300 7.94 16.35 7.52
N SER A 301 8.04 17.25 8.49
CA SER A 301 8.11 16.88 9.90
C SER A 301 6.70 16.70 10.47
N ASN A 302 6.58 15.96 11.56
CA ASN A 302 5.34 15.82 12.33
C ASN A 302 4.94 17.07 13.13
N TYR A 303 5.72 18.16 13.03
CA TYR A 303 5.37 19.44 13.65
C TYR A 303 4.32 20.15 12.80
N CYS A 304 3.05 20.06 13.21
CA CYS A 304 2.10 21.11 12.89
C CYS A 304 2.67 22.43 13.41
N ARG A 305 3.08 23.35 12.53
CA ARG A 305 3.57 24.68 12.92
C ARG A 305 2.51 25.41 13.76
N SER A 306 2.68 25.48 15.08
CA SER A 306 2.00 26.45 15.94
C SER A 306 2.72 27.81 15.98
N GLU A 307 3.82 27.98 15.25
CA GLU A 307 4.71 29.15 15.43
C GLU A 307 4.34 30.39 14.60
N TYR A 308 3.32 30.34 13.74
CA TYR A 308 2.88 31.55 13.00
C TYR A 308 1.92 32.48 13.76
N LEU A 309 1.58 32.18 15.03
CA LEU A 309 0.79 33.07 15.89
C LEU A 309 1.58 33.76 17.00
N ALA A 310 2.91 33.56 17.07
CA ALA A 310 3.73 34.05 18.18
C ALA A 310 4.65 35.23 17.84
N THR A 311 4.51 35.92 16.71
CA THR A 311 5.23 37.20 16.48
C THR A 311 4.45 38.17 15.60
N SER A 312 3.30 38.62 16.08
CA SER A 312 2.76 39.93 15.71
C SER A 312 2.24 40.65 16.96
N LYS A 313 3.11 40.81 17.97
CA LYS A 313 2.96 41.91 18.93
C LYS A 313 3.30 43.20 18.19
N PHE A 314 2.34 43.75 17.46
CA PHE A 314 2.32 45.20 17.26
C PHE A 314 2.09 45.80 18.64
N VAL A 315 3.14 46.37 19.21
CA VAL A 315 3.04 47.26 20.37
C VAL A 315 2.26 48.48 19.90
N VAL A 316 0.98 48.55 20.24
CA VAL A 316 0.23 49.81 20.22
C VAL A 316 0.41 50.43 21.60
N GLU A 317 1.46 51.24 21.76
CA GLU A 317 1.54 52.18 22.87
C GLU A 317 0.38 53.17 22.75
N ARG A 318 -0.54 53.12 23.72
CA ARG A 318 -1.60 54.12 23.88
C ARG A 318 -1.00 55.36 24.54
N ALA A 319 -0.91 56.46 23.81
CA ALA A 319 -0.91 57.80 24.41
C ALA A 319 -2.37 58.28 24.56
N PRO A 320 -2.74 58.98 25.66
CA PRO A 320 -4.12 59.33 25.95
C PRO A 320 -4.47 60.70 25.36
N VAL A 321 -5.55 60.81 24.57
CA VAL A 321 -6.20 62.11 24.31
C VAL A 321 -7.72 61.96 24.27
N ASN A 322 -8.35 62.91 24.96
CA ASN A 322 -9.76 63.09 25.27
C ASN A 322 -10.72 63.12 24.07
N ALA A 323 -11.97 62.78 24.38
CA ALA A 323 -13.14 62.88 23.53
C ALA A 323 -13.41 64.32 23.06
N ASN A 324 -13.60 64.46 21.74
CA ASN A 324 -14.57 65.29 21.01
C ASN A 324 -13.95 65.77 19.70
N ILE A 325 -14.41 65.22 18.58
CA ILE A 325 -14.88 65.94 17.38
C ILE A 325 -15.22 64.89 16.33
N ALA A 326 -16.50 64.90 15.96
CA ALA A 326 -17.05 64.15 14.86
C ALA A 326 -16.57 64.70 13.50
N ALA A 327 -16.58 63.81 12.50
CA ALA A 327 -16.65 64.10 11.06
C ALA A 327 -15.46 64.83 10.42
N LYS A 328 -14.54 64.05 9.84
CA LYS A 328 -14.04 64.13 8.45
C LYS A 328 -12.78 63.26 8.30
N GLN A 329 -12.62 62.64 7.14
CA GLN A 329 -11.52 61.75 6.70
C GLN A 329 -11.77 60.24 6.86
N PHE A 330 -12.65 59.73 6.00
CA PHE A 330 -12.58 58.36 5.47
C PHE A 330 -12.41 58.51 3.95
N ASP A 331 -11.21 58.92 3.53
CA ASP A 331 -10.82 59.02 2.12
C ASP A 331 -9.32 58.77 2.01
N HIS A 332 -8.95 57.51 1.85
CA HIS A 332 -7.86 56.99 1.00
C HIS A 332 -7.57 55.54 1.40
N TRP A 333 -7.35 54.70 0.39
CA TRP A 333 -7.07 53.25 0.43
C TRP A 333 -8.27 52.33 0.20
N LEU A 334 -8.75 52.30 -1.05
CA LEU A 334 -9.15 51.06 -1.74
C LEU A 334 -9.15 51.31 -3.26
N HIS A 335 -7.97 51.53 -3.84
CA HIS A 335 -7.76 51.44 -5.28
C HIS A 335 -6.45 50.69 -5.51
N THR A 336 -6.54 49.43 -5.93
CA THR A 336 -5.81 48.78 -7.04
C THR A 336 -5.94 47.26 -6.88
N ILE A 337 -6.90 46.67 -7.60
CA ILE A 337 -6.84 45.40 -8.34
C ILE A 337 -8.19 45.31 -9.06
N GLN A 338 -8.20 45.76 -10.31
CA GLN A 338 -9.23 45.43 -11.30
C GLN A 338 -8.53 44.86 -12.53
N LEU A 339 -9.32 44.14 -13.34
CA LEU A 339 -9.04 43.45 -14.61
C LEU A 339 -8.62 41.98 -14.39
N PHE A 340 -9.38 40.95 -14.77
CA PHE A 340 -10.29 40.78 -15.93
C PHE A 340 -11.55 39.95 -15.56
N LYS A 341 -12.72 40.39 -16.03
CA LYS A 341 -13.95 39.57 -16.15
C LYS A 341 -14.19 39.28 -17.64
N PHE A 342 -14.32 38.01 -18.01
CA PHE A 342 -14.96 37.60 -19.27
C PHE A 342 -16.42 37.20 -18.97
N PRO A 343 -17.40 37.61 -19.80
CA PRO A 343 -18.78 37.16 -19.63
C PRO A 343 -19.00 35.82 -20.38
N LEU A 344 -19.45 34.80 -19.66
CA LEU A 344 -20.09 33.62 -20.25
C LEU A 344 -21.59 33.90 -20.35
N GLN A 345 -22.09 34.05 -21.57
CA GLN A 345 -23.52 34.00 -21.87
C GLN A 345 -23.96 32.53 -21.86
N LEU A 346 -24.88 32.19 -20.95
CA LEU A 346 -25.72 31.00 -21.06
C LEU A 346 -26.92 31.34 -21.95
N SER A 347 -27.09 30.64 -23.07
CA SER A 347 -28.35 30.56 -23.79
C SER A 347 -29.01 29.20 -23.51
N VAL A 348 -30.22 29.28 -22.99
CA VAL A 348 -31.17 28.17 -22.86
C VAL A 348 -31.89 28.03 -24.19
N TRP A 349 -31.98 26.81 -24.74
CA TRP A 349 -32.87 26.52 -25.86
C TRP A 349 -33.72 25.29 -25.51
N ASP A 350 -35.02 25.54 -25.40
CA ASP A 350 -36.11 24.57 -25.32
C ASP A 350 -36.68 24.36 -26.74
N GLY A 351 -37.10 23.14 -27.07
CA GLY A 351 -37.70 22.83 -28.35
C GLY A 351 -37.96 21.34 -28.59
N THR A 352 -39.05 20.83 -28.03
CA THR A 352 -39.63 19.50 -28.28
C THR A 352 -40.08 19.25 -29.74
N ARG A 353 -39.84 18.04 -30.30
CA ARG A 353 -40.81 17.05 -30.89
C ARG A 353 -40.20 16.10 -31.96
N HIS A 354 -40.57 14.81 -31.82
CA HIS A 354 -40.41 13.57 -32.65
C HIS A 354 -41.06 13.58 -34.07
N PRO A 355 -41.13 12.47 -34.87
CA PRO A 355 -40.39 11.17 -34.96
C PRO A 355 -40.04 10.66 -36.41
N TYR A 356 -39.42 9.47 -36.49
CA TYR A 356 -39.41 8.42 -37.55
C TYR A 356 -38.14 8.17 -38.41
N GLY A 357 -37.69 6.90 -38.43
CA GLY A 357 -37.07 6.24 -39.60
C GLY A 357 -35.70 5.55 -39.41
N ASN A 358 -35.68 4.21 -39.26
CA ASN A 358 -34.54 3.31 -39.55
C ASN A 358 -34.55 2.91 -41.05
N PRO A 359 -33.59 2.13 -41.63
CA PRO A 359 -32.10 2.07 -41.62
C PRO A 359 -31.58 1.95 -43.11
N PRO A 360 -30.52 1.21 -43.58
CA PRO A 360 -29.21 0.73 -43.07
C PRO A 360 -27.98 0.98 -44.03
N TRP A 361 -26.77 0.51 -43.64
CA TRP A 361 -25.57 0.11 -44.44
C TRP A 361 -24.40 1.10 -44.71
N PRO A 362 -23.16 0.61 -44.96
CA PRO A 362 -21.92 1.06 -44.30
C PRO A 362 -20.87 1.66 -45.26
N ALA A 363 -19.90 2.43 -44.73
CA ALA A 363 -18.58 2.64 -45.36
C ALA A 363 -17.63 3.37 -44.36
N THR A 364 -16.54 2.71 -43.96
CA THR A 364 -15.13 3.02 -44.31
C THR A 364 -14.47 4.19 -43.58
N GLU A 365 -13.39 3.83 -42.86
CA GLU A 365 -12.13 4.54 -42.66
C GLU A 365 -12.09 6.08 -42.76
N ALA A 366 -11.76 6.72 -41.65
CA ALA A 366 -11.17 8.05 -41.63
C ALA A 366 -9.97 8.07 -40.68
N VAL A 367 -8.80 8.20 -41.30
CA VAL A 367 -7.49 8.51 -40.71
C VAL A 367 -7.56 9.89 -40.03
N TRP A 368 -7.23 9.97 -38.74
CA TRP A 368 -7.05 11.25 -38.06
C TRP A 368 -5.56 11.56 -37.88
N TYR A 369 -5.13 12.62 -38.58
CA TYR A 369 -3.90 13.35 -38.35
C TYR A 369 -4.03 14.12 -37.03
N GLN A 370 -3.20 13.81 -36.03
CA GLN A 370 -3.12 14.58 -34.79
C GLN A 370 -2.03 15.66 -34.98
N ARG A 371 -2.46 16.92 -35.04
CA ARG A 371 -1.56 18.08 -35.07
C ARG A 371 -1.08 18.39 -33.65
N ASP A 372 0.23 18.38 -33.48
CA ASP A 372 0.95 18.94 -32.33
C ASP A 372 0.60 20.41 -32.10
N PHE A 373 0.31 20.76 -30.85
CA PHE A 373 0.34 22.14 -30.36
C PHE A 373 1.36 22.24 -29.23
N THR A 374 2.59 22.59 -29.59
CA THR A 374 3.64 22.99 -28.65
C THR A 374 3.41 24.45 -28.23
N ALA A 375 2.99 24.69 -26.99
CA ALA A 375 2.96 26.04 -26.42
C ALA A 375 4.28 26.32 -25.69
N ARG A 376 5.10 27.22 -26.25
CA ARG A 376 6.27 27.82 -25.57
C ARG A 376 5.81 29.02 -24.74
N ILE A 377 6.06 28.99 -23.44
CA ILE A 377 5.96 30.17 -22.57
C ILE A 377 7.33 30.85 -22.52
N ARG A 378 7.41 32.12 -22.92
CA ARG A 378 8.51 33.03 -22.58
C ARG A 378 8.02 33.97 -21.49
N ALA A 379 8.84 34.12 -20.46
CA ALA A 379 8.67 35.07 -19.38
C ALA A 379 8.81 36.52 -19.89
N VAL A 380 7.97 37.40 -19.33
CA VAL A 380 8.26 38.83 -19.13
C VAL A 380 7.91 39.13 -17.68
#